data_AF-A0AAU8M4X0-F1
#
_entry.id   AF-A0AAU8M4X0-F1
#
_cell.length_a   1.000
_cell.length_b   1.000
_cell.length_c   1.000
_cell.angle_alpha   90.00
_cell.angle_beta   90.00
_cell.angle_gamma   90.00
#
_symmetry.space_group_name_H-M   'P 1'
#
loop_
_entity.id
_entity.type
_entity.pdbx_description
1 polymer ?
#
loop_
_entity_poly.entity_id
_entity_poly.type
_entity_poly.pdbx_seq_one_letter_code
_entity_poly.pdbx_strand_id
1 'polypeptide(L)'
;MTQPFDPSKDSDKTGGLDRRRFIKTGVGITAAVMMPTLISQTAAAAPASKSVTASTLGESGKRVLVINAHQTHHGISEGRLNRSMAALIATEMEQKGYTVRQTYIESGYDINEEVEKHLWADVIVTQSPVFWFGNPWIYKKYIDEVFTAGLIQQSFLSGDGRSKDDPSKQYGSGGKMLGKRYLLSLTMNSPRAAFNDPAQHLHQGRSVDEVFAANTANYKFCGAHVLPVFACFDVISAPEVKQDMQRLKDRLSKEFG
;
A
#
# COMPACT_ATOMS: atom_id res chain seq x y z
N MET A 1 -29.65 28.09 -41.91
CA MET A 1 -30.47 28.58 -40.78
C MET A 1 -31.48 27.49 -40.45
N THR A 2 -31.23 26.74 -39.38
CA THR A 2 -32.12 25.66 -38.92
C THR A 2 -32.91 26.15 -37.70
N GLN A 3 -34.23 26.06 -37.80
CA GLN A 3 -35.22 26.47 -36.81
C GLN A 3 -35.08 25.73 -35.47
N PRO A 4 -35.44 26.34 -34.33
CA PRO A 4 -35.31 25.72 -33.01
C PRO A 4 -36.47 24.76 -32.68
N PHE A 5 -36.17 23.82 -31.79
CA PHE A 5 -37.02 22.69 -31.38
C PHE A 5 -38.19 23.09 -30.46
N ASP A 6 -39.39 22.54 -30.72
CA ASP A 6 -40.64 22.79 -29.99
C ASP A 6 -40.93 21.64 -29.00
N PRO A 7 -41.02 21.91 -27.67
CA PRO A 7 -41.15 20.91 -26.63
C PRO A 7 -42.59 20.41 -26.37
N SER A 8 -43.58 20.80 -27.18
CA SER A 8 -44.99 20.44 -26.97
C SER A 8 -45.37 19.01 -27.42
N LYS A 9 -44.43 18.18 -27.86
CA LYS A 9 -44.72 16.84 -28.43
C LYS A 9 -44.47 15.63 -27.52
N ASP A 10 -43.96 15.79 -26.31
CA ASP A 10 -43.77 14.66 -25.39
C ASP A 10 -44.55 14.85 -24.09
N SER A 11 -45.81 14.41 -24.10
CA SER A 11 -46.57 14.17 -22.88
C SER A 11 -47.35 12.87 -22.97
N ASP A 12 -46.78 11.78 -22.44
CA ASP A 12 -47.50 10.78 -21.64
C ASP A 12 -46.47 9.94 -20.88
N LYS A 13 -46.20 10.21 -19.59
CA LYS A 13 -46.83 9.55 -18.42
C LYS A 13 -47.12 8.07 -18.71
N THR A 14 -46.29 7.15 -18.24
CA THR A 14 -46.51 6.52 -16.93
C THR A 14 -45.29 5.66 -16.56
N GLY A 15 -45.03 5.58 -15.25
CA GLY A 15 -43.79 5.10 -14.63
C GLY A 15 -43.51 3.61 -14.82
N GLY A 16 -42.42 3.06 -14.32
CA GLY A 16 -41.39 3.59 -13.44
C GLY A 16 -40.33 2.51 -13.27
N LEU A 17 -39.08 2.93 -13.30
CA LEU A 17 -37.91 2.31 -12.64
C LEU A 17 -37.61 0.82 -12.92
N ASP A 18 -36.58 0.57 -13.72
CA ASP A 18 -35.53 -0.36 -13.27
C ASP A 18 -34.13 0.12 -13.71
N ARG A 19 -33.32 0.52 -12.71
CA ARG A 19 -31.95 0.99 -12.86
C ARG A 19 -31.01 -0.22 -12.92
N ARG A 20 -31.01 -0.99 -14.03
CA ARG A 20 -29.98 -2.01 -14.32
C ARG A 20 -30.10 -2.55 -15.76
N ARG A 21 -29.55 -1.84 -16.74
CA ARG A 21 -29.16 -2.43 -18.03
C ARG A 21 -28.07 -1.63 -18.76
N PHE A 22 -26.90 -1.53 -18.13
CA PHE A 22 -25.67 -1.12 -18.81
C PHE A 22 -24.94 -2.38 -19.33
N ILE A 23 -25.48 -3.03 -20.36
CA ILE A 23 -24.77 -4.02 -21.19
C ILE A 23 -25.36 -3.99 -22.61
N LYS A 24 -24.48 -3.78 -23.62
CA LYS A 24 -24.61 -4.02 -25.08
C LYS A 24 -25.50 -2.99 -25.83
N THR A 25 -25.12 -2.34 -26.94
CA THR A 25 -24.21 -2.62 -28.08
C THR A 25 -23.99 -1.25 -28.76
N GLY A 26 -22.79 -0.76 -29.06
CA GLY A 26 -21.92 -1.16 -30.18
C GLY A 26 -22.27 -0.38 -31.46
N VAL A 27 -21.32 0.38 -32.02
CA VAL A 27 -21.26 0.68 -33.47
C VAL A 27 -19.80 0.61 -33.89
N GLY A 28 -19.56 -0.25 -34.88
CA GLY A 28 -18.25 -0.66 -35.34
C GLY A 28 -17.58 0.30 -36.32
N ILE A 29 -16.28 0.08 -36.49
CA ILE A 29 -15.49 0.57 -37.61
C ILE A 29 -14.77 -0.63 -38.22
N THR A 30 -14.74 -0.62 -39.54
CA THR A 30 -14.52 -1.67 -40.53
C THR A 30 -13.15 -2.34 -40.47
N ALA A 31 -13.12 -3.66 -40.65
CA ALA A 31 -11.92 -4.50 -40.71
C ALA A 31 -11.26 -4.50 -42.09
N ALA A 32 -9.92 -4.37 -42.12
CA ALA A 32 -9.08 -4.83 -43.21
C ALA A 32 -8.19 -5.96 -42.67
N VAL A 33 -8.30 -7.14 -43.29
CA VAL A 33 -7.67 -8.40 -42.89
C VAL A 33 -6.24 -8.45 -43.45
N MET A 34 -5.25 -8.63 -42.57
CA MET A 34 -3.90 -9.09 -42.91
C MET A 34 -3.57 -10.28 -42.00
N MET A 35 -3.35 -11.44 -42.61
CA MET A 35 -3.06 -12.72 -41.95
C MET A 35 -1.69 -12.72 -41.28
N PRO A 36 -1.54 -13.22 -40.03
CA PRO A 36 -0.24 -13.57 -39.48
C PRO A 36 0.13 -15.03 -39.80
N THR A 37 1.32 -15.21 -40.35
CA THR A 37 2.00 -16.48 -40.55
C THR A 37 2.32 -17.14 -39.20
N LEU A 38 1.93 -18.41 -39.09
CA LEU A 38 2.25 -19.31 -37.98
C LEU A 38 3.75 -19.60 -37.96
N ILE A 39 4.46 -19.11 -36.94
CA ILE A 39 5.75 -19.67 -36.54
C ILE A 39 5.49 -20.62 -35.37
N SER A 40 5.62 -21.91 -35.66
CA SER A 40 5.69 -22.98 -34.68
C SER A 40 6.97 -22.81 -33.85
N GLN A 41 6.83 -22.52 -32.55
CA GLN A 41 7.88 -22.78 -31.58
C GLN A 41 7.43 -23.90 -30.66
N THR A 42 8.15 -25.01 -30.78
CA THR A 42 8.11 -26.17 -29.91
C THR A 42 8.42 -25.73 -28.47
N ALA A 43 7.41 -25.80 -27.60
CA ALA A 43 7.60 -25.65 -26.16
C ALA A 43 8.36 -26.87 -25.62
N ALA A 44 9.64 -26.67 -25.30
CA ALA A 44 10.39 -27.62 -24.49
C ALA A 44 9.87 -27.52 -23.04
N ALA A 45 9.46 -28.66 -22.49
CA ALA A 45 8.98 -28.79 -21.12
C ALA A 45 10.06 -28.34 -20.13
N ALA A 46 9.77 -27.28 -19.37
CA ALA A 46 10.56 -26.91 -18.21
C ALA A 46 10.44 -28.00 -17.13
N PRO A 47 11.54 -28.42 -16.47
CA PRO A 47 11.46 -29.43 -15.44
C PRO A 47 10.66 -28.92 -14.24
N ALA A 48 9.87 -29.82 -13.65
CA ALA A 48 9.06 -29.59 -12.47
C ALA A 48 9.88 -28.87 -11.38
N SER A 49 9.42 -27.67 -11.01
CA SER A 49 9.95 -26.95 -9.86
C SER A 49 9.73 -27.80 -8.61
N LYS A 50 10.83 -28.24 -8.01
CA LYS A 50 10.84 -28.94 -6.73
C LYS A 50 10.15 -28.04 -5.70
N SER A 51 9.25 -28.62 -4.92
CA SER A 51 8.69 -27.99 -3.73
C SER A 51 9.81 -27.32 -2.93
N VAL A 52 9.73 -26.00 -2.77
CA VAL A 52 10.55 -25.25 -1.84
C VAL A 52 10.11 -25.69 -0.44
N THR A 53 10.76 -26.74 0.05
CA THR A 53 10.81 -27.01 1.49
C THR A 53 11.56 -25.85 2.11
N ALA A 54 10.97 -25.27 3.15
CA ALA A 54 11.49 -24.14 3.91
C ALA A 54 13.01 -24.29 4.12
N SER A 55 13.79 -23.56 3.32
CA SER A 55 15.23 -23.57 3.43
C SER A 55 15.61 -22.80 4.69
N THR A 56 16.00 -23.56 5.71
CA THR A 56 16.93 -23.16 6.77
C THR A 56 16.63 -21.85 7.51
N LEU A 57 15.87 -22.00 8.60
CA LEU A 57 16.05 -21.26 9.84
C LEU A 57 17.56 -21.22 10.18
N GLY A 58 18.25 -20.13 9.85
CA GLY A 58 19.70 -20.04 10.00
C GLY A 58 20.27 -18.63 10.19
N GLU A 59 19.45 -17.58 10.27
CA GLU A 59 19.92 -16.27 10.73
C GLU A 59 19.20 -15.91 12.03
N SER A 60 19.86 -16.20 13.15
CA SER A 60 19.47 -15.72 14.47
C SER A 60 19.77 -14.22 14.57
N GLY A 61 18.90 -13.39 14.01
CA GLY A 61 19.02 -11.94 14.05
C GLY A 61 17.64 -11.30 13.88
N LYS A 62 17.39 -10.18 14.58
CA LYS A 62 16.15 -9.42 14.38
C LYS A 62 16.19 -8.78 13.00
N ARG A 63 15.13 -8.88 12.19
CA ARG A 63 15.14 -8.41 10.79
C ARG A 63 14.16 -7.28 10.58
N VAL A 64 14.59 -6.23 9.88
CA VAL A 64 13.71 -5.12 9.50
C VAL A 64 13.77 -4.83 8.01
N LEU A 65 12.59 -4.66 7.42
CA LEU A 65 12.41 -4.11 6.09
C LEU A 65 12.02 -2.64 6.20
N VAL A 66 12.81 -1.75 5.59
CA VAL A 66 12.52 -0.31 5.49
C VAL A 66 12.11 0.03 4.06
N ILE A 67 10.86 0.42 3.88
CA ILE A 67 10.28 0.76 2.57
C ILE A 67 10.17 2.27 2.47
N ASN A 68 10.88 2.89 1.53
CA ASN A 68 10.71 4.28 1.17
C ASN A 68 9.70 4.40 0.01
N ALA A 69 8.57 5.00 0.33
CA ALA A 69 7.42 5.18 -0.56
C ALA A 69 7.34 6.59 -1.16
N HIS A 70 8.42 7.39 -1.07
CA HIS A 70 8.44 8.71 -1.71
C HIS A 70 8.37 8.60 -3.23
N GLN A 71 7.52 9.46 -3.81
CA GLN A 71 7.44 9.75 -5.23
C GLN A 71 7.83 11.20 -5.48
N THR A 72 8.72 11.41 -6.44
CA THR A 72 9.19 12.70 -6.86
C THR A 72 8.11 13.47 -7.62
N HIS A 73 7.83 14.67 -7.13
CA HIS A 73 7.14 15.72 -7.88
C HIS A 73 8.03 16.95 -7.88
N HIS A 74 8.70 17.20 -9.00
CA HIS A 74 9.69 18.26 -9.10
C HIS A 74 9.10 19.63 -8.72
N GLY A 75 9.87 20.40 -7.95
CA GLY A 75 9.49 21.70 -7.43
C GLY A 75 8.59 21.70 -6.19
N ILE A 76 8.02 20.54 -5.79
CA ILE A 76 7.11 20.45 -4.64
C ILE A 76 7.56 19.37 -3.64
N SER A 77 7.94 18.18 -4.12
CA SER A 77 8.34 17.05 -3.29
C SER A 77 9.55 16.33 -3.88
N GLU A 78 10.75 16.82 -3.55
CA GLU A 78 12.05 16.27 -3.99
C GLU A 78 12.51 15.06 -3.16
N GLY A 79 11.81 14.72 -2.09
CA GLY A 79 12.04 13.49 -1.30
C GLY A 79 13.17 13.51 -0.29
N ARG A 80 13.92 14.61 -0.16
CA ARG A 80 15.07 14.70 0.76
C ARG A 80 14.72 14.29 2.19
N LEU A 81 13.59 14.77 2.72
CA LEU A 81 13.16 14.43 4.07
C LEU A 81 12.83 12.95 4.21
N ASN A 82 12.07 12.36 3.28
CA ASN A 82 11.73 10.94 3.31
C ASN A 82 12.96 10.03 3.19
N ARG A 83 13.90 10.38 2.30
CA ARG A 83 15.18 9.66 2.20
C ARG A 83 15.99 9.75 3.49
N SER A 84 16.02 10.92 4.12
CA SER A 84 16.73 11.12 5.40
C SER A 84 16.08 10.34 6.55
N MET A 85 14.76 10.33 6.62
CA MET A 85 14.02 9.55 7.63
C MET A 85 14.19 8.05 7.42
N ALA A 86 14.12 7.56 6.17
CA ALA A 86 14.37 6.15 5.85
C ALA A 86 15.79 5.71 6.22
N ALA A 87 16.79 6.55 5.92
CA ALA A 87 18.18 6.30 6.29
C ALA A 87 18.39 6.31 7.82
N LEU A 88 17.73 7.23 8.52
CA LEU A 88 17.74 7.26 9.99
C LEU A 88 17.12 5.99 10.58
N ILE A 89 15.96 5.55 10.07
CA ILE A 89 15.34 4.29 10.51
C ILE A 89 16.30 3.12 10.31
N ALA A 90 16.92 2.99 9.13
CA ALA A 90 17.88 1.93 8.88
C ALA A 90 19.05 1.97 9.88
N THR A 91 19.69 3.13 10.04
CA THR A 91 20.84 3.33 10.94
C THR A 91 20.50 3.00 12.40
N GLU A 92 19.36 3.48 12.90
CA GLU A 92 18.94 3.24 14.28
C GLU A 92 18.59 1.77 14.53
N MET A 93 18.02 1.09 13.54
CA MET A 93 17.71 -0.34 13.66
C MET A 93 18.99 -1.20 13.61
N GLU A 94 19.95 -0.87 12.76
CA GLU A 94 21.28 -1.50 12.74
C GLU A 94 22.00 -1.36 14.10
N GLN A 95 21.98 -0.15 14.67
CA GLN A 95 22.56 0.11 16.00
C GLN A 95 21.89 -0.71 17.12
N LYS A 96 20.63 -1.13 16.92
CA LYS A 96 19.89 -2.02 17.82
C LYS A 96 20.09 -3.51 17.52
N GLY A 97 21.00 -3.84 16.60
CA GLY A 97 21.34 -5.21 16.24
C GLY A 97 20.35 -5.85 15.26
N TYR A 98 19.57 -5.07 14.52
CA TYR A 98 18.75 -5.59 13.43
C TYR A 98 19.56 -5.70 12.14
N THR A 99 19.34 -6.79 11.40
CA THR A 99 19.69 -6.85 9.98
C THR A 99 18.66 -6.05 9.19
N VAL A 100 19.11 -5.14 8.32
CA VAL A 100 18.25 -4.24 7.55
C VAL A 100 18.22 -4.64 6.08
N ARG A 101 17.02 -4.66 5.50
CA ARG A 101 16.82 -4.57 4.04
C ARG A 101 16.03 -3.31 3.73
N GLN A 102 16.32 -2.71 2.58
CA GLN A 102 15.65 -1.49 2.15
C GLN A 102 15.04 -1.66 0.76
N THR A 103 13.93 -0.96 0.53
CA THR A 103 13.30 -0.82 -0.79
C THR A 103 12.99 0.65 -1.02
N TYR A 104 13.40 1.19 -2.16
CA TYR A 104 13.03 2.53 -2.62
C TYR A 104 12.09 2.35 -3.82
N ILE A 105 10.79 2.51 -3.60
CA ILE A 105 9.76 2.09 -4.58
C ILE A 105 9.94 2.81 -5.92
N GLU A 106 10.27 4.10 -5.89
CA GLU A 106 10.47 4.91 -7.11
C GLU A 106 11.66 4.43 -7.96
N SER A 107 12.61 3.69 -7.38
CA SER A 107 13.73 3.08 -8.11
C SER A 107 13.36 1.79 -8.85
N GLY A 108 12.11 1.32 -8.71
CA GLY A 108 11.66 0.03 -9.21
C GLY A 108 11.91 -1.12 -8.22
N TYR A 109 11.26 -2.25 -8.46
CA TYR A 109 11.32 -3.44 -7.60
C TYR A 109 10.92 -4.69 -8.39
N ASP A 110 11.45 -5.85 -8.00
CA ASP A 110 10.93 -7.16 -8.42
C ASP A 110 9.85 -7.63 -7.46
N ILE A 111 8.69 -8.02 -7.97
CA ILE A 111 7.53 -8.36 -7.14
C ILE A 111 7.83 -9.53 -6.19
N ASN A 112 8.53 -10.56 -6.65
CA ASN A 112 8.79 -11.75 -5.84
C ASN A 112 9.87 -11.49 -4.79
N GLU A 113 10.91 -10.72 -5.13
CA GLU A 113 11.90 -10.28 -4.14
C GLU A 113 11.26 -9.47 -3.01
N GLU A 114 10.27 -8.64 -3.33
CA GLU A 114 9.55 -7.88 -2.30
C GLU A 114 8.66 -8.78 -1.44
N VAL A 115 8.02 -9.80 -2.01
CA VAL A 115 7.31 -10.82 -1.22
C VAL A 115 8.28 -11.49 -0.24
N GLU A 116 9.47 -11.92 -0.71
CA GLU A 116 10.49 -12.54 0.13
C GLU A 116 11.00 -11.59 1.22
N LYS A 117 11.19 -10.30 0.92
CA LYS A 117 11.56 -9.30 1.94
C LYS A 117 10.50 -9.19 3.04
N HIS A 118 9.21 -9.24 2.72
CA HIS A 118 8.13 -9.23 3.70
C HIS A 118 8.09 -10.51 4.55
N LEU A 119 8.31 -11.68 3.92
CA LEU A 119 8.38 -12.96 4.64
C LEU A 119 9.60 -13.01 5.57
N TRP A 120 10.74 -12.49 5.10
CA TRP A 120 12.00 -12.40 5.84
C TRP A 120 11.92 -11.45 7.04
N ALA A 121 11.26 -10.29 6.93
CA ALA A 121 11.30 -9.27 7.97
C ALA A 121 10.44 -9.60 9.21
N ASP A 122 10.93 -9.31 10.41
CA ASP A 122 10.15 -9.37 11.66
C ASP A 122 9.47 -8.02 11.95
N VAL A 123 10.09 -6.93 11.50
CA VAL A 123 9.57 -5.56 11.55
C VAL A 123 9.53 -4.98 10.15
N ILE A 124 8.45 -4.31 9.79
CA ILE A 124 8.31 -3.63 8.50
C ILE A 124 8.01 -2.15 8.79
N VAL A 125 8.81 -1.25 8.25
CA VAL A 125 8.63 0.19 8.40
C VAL A 125 8.43 0.82 7.03
N THR A 126 7.28 1.45 6.80
CA THR A 126 7.07 2.27 5.59
C THR A 126 7.30 3.74 5.94
N GLN A 127 8.32 4.34 5.33
CA GLN A 127 8.53 5.79 5.33
C GLN A 127 7.87 6.39 4.08
N SER A 128 6.95 7.34 4.26
CA SER A 128 6.17 7.89 3.16
C SER A 128 5.80 9.36 3.36
N PRO A 129 5.78 10.19 2.29
CA PRO A 129 5.07 11.45 2.35
C PRO A 129 3.55 11.20 2.32
N VAL A 130 2.77 12.17 2.80
CA VAL A 130 1.32 12.18 2.58
C VAL A 130 1.00 12.98 1.32
N PHE A 131 0.49 12.30 0.30
CA PHE A 131 -0.09 12.92 -0.89
C PHE A 131 -1.59 12.67 -0.90
N TRP A 132 -2.38 13.75 -0.97
CA TRP A 132 -3.84 13.68 -1.00
C TRP A 132 -4.43 12.73 0.06
N PHE A 133 -4.01 12.91 1.32
CA PHE A 133 -4.49 12.15 2.49
C PHE A 133 -4.19 10.64 2.47
N GLY A 134 -3.28 10.19 1.60
CA GLY A 134 -2.78 8.82 1.59
C GLY A 134 -1.28 8.77 1.31
N ASN A 135 -0.77 7.55 1.13
CA ASN A 135 0.55 7.36 0.56
C ASN A 135 0.52 7.66 -0.95
N PRO A 136 1.67 7.98 -1.57
CA PRO A 136 1.75 8.17 -3.02
C PRO A 136 1.24 6.96 -3.79
N TRP A 137 0.74 7.17 -5.01
CA TRP A 137 0.12 6.09 -5.78
C TRP A 137 1.10 4.95 -6.09
N ILE A 138 2.41 5.23 -6.19
CA ILE A 138 3.44 4.19 -6.39
C ILE A 138 3.46 3.18 -5.24
N TYR A 139 3.16 3.61 -4.01
CA TYR A 139 3.03 2.72 -2.87
C TYR A 139 1.78 1.86 -3.00
N LYS A 140 0.65 2.44 -3.43
CA LYS A 140 -0.56 1.66 -3.63
C LYS A 140 -0.37 0.61 -4.74
N LYS A 141 0.31 0.96 -5.83
CA LYS A 141 0.72 0.00 -6.87
C LYS A 141 1.61 -1.10 -6.31
N TYR A 142 2.63 -0.75 -5.53
CA TYR A 142 3.51 -1.71 -4.86
C TYR A 142 2.73 -2.69 -3.97
N ILE A 143 1.84 -2.18 -3.11
CA ILE A 143 1.01 -3.03 -2.26
C ILE A 143 0.10 -3.92 -3.10
N ASP A 144 -0.55 -3.38 -4.13
CA ASP A 144 -1.44 -4.16 -4.99
C ASP A 144 -0.69 -5.30 -5.69
N GLU A 145 0.51 -5.06 -6.20
CA GLU A 145 1.30 -6.09 -6.87
C GLU A 145 1.89 -7.11 -5.89
N VAL A 146 2.56 -6.66 -4.83
CA VAL A 146 3.26 -7.51 -3.87
C VAL A 146 2.29 -8.33 -3.02
N PHE A 147 1.21 -7.72 -2.52
CA PHE A 147 0.25 -8.44 -1.68
C PHE A 147 -0.63 -9.38 -2.51
N THR A 148 -0.93 -9.04 -3.77
CA THR A 148 -1.60 -9.97 -4.69
C THR A 148 -0.70 -11.15 -5.02
N ALA A 149 0.59 -10.93 -5.28
CA ALA A 149 1.55 -12.01 -5.47
C ALA A 149 1.65 -12.90 -4.23
N GLY A 150 1.77 -12.31 -3.03
CA GLY A 150 1.76 -13.05 -1.77
C GLY A 150 0.46 -13.84 -1.51
N LEU A 151 -0.69 -13.35 -1.99
CA LEU A 151 -1.96 -14.08 -1.96
C LEU A 151 -1.98 -15.24 -2.95
N ILE A 152 -1.54 -15.02 -4.21
CA ILE A 152 -1.47 -16.07 -5.24
C ILE A 152 -0.53 -17.20 -4.81
N GLN A 153 0.60 -16.84 -4.21
CA GLN A 153 1.58 -17.79 -3.66
C GLN A 153 1.11 -18.42 -2.34
N GLN A 154 -0.01 -17.98 -1.78
CA GLN A 154 -0.52 -18.39 -0.47
C GLN A 154 0.52 -18.19 0.65
N SER A 155 1.41 -17.21 0.53
CA SER A 155 2.49 -16.95 1.48
C SER A 155 2.09 -15.91 2.54
N PHE A 156 1.27 -14.93 2.18
CA PHE A 156 0.78 -13.89 3.12
C PHE A 156 -0.53 -14.25 3.82
N LEU A 157 -1.35 -15.05 3.16
CA LEU A 157 -2.73 -15.35 3.55
C LEU A 157 -3.06 -16.81 3.21
N SER A 158 -3.86 -17.46 4.04
CA SER A 158 -4.53 -18.72 3.68
C SER A 158 -5.90 -18.48 3.03
N GLY A 159 -6.36 -17.23 3.02
CA GLY A 159 -7.71 -16.80 2.62
C GLY A 159 -8.11 -15.56 3.40
N ASP A 160 -9.38 -15.15 3.29
CA ASP A 160 -9.89 -13.97 4.02
C ASP A 160 -10.22 -14.23 5.50
N GLY A 161 -10.06 -15.47 5.97
CA GLY A 161 -10.31 -15.90 7.34
C GLY A 161 -11.70 -16.47 7.59
N ARG A 162 -12.70 -16.15 6.76
CA ARG A 162 -14.06 -16.66 6.96
C ARG A 162 -14.15 -18.15 6.60
N SER A 163 -15.05 -18.86 7.27
CA SER A 163 -15.36 -20.27 7.01
C SER A 163 -16.85 -20.47 6.84
N LYS A 164 -17.24 -21.37 5.92
CA LYS A 164 -18.64 -21.82 5.80
C LYS A 164 -19.04 -22.71 6.98
N ASP A 165 -18.09 -23.49 7.48
CA ASP A 165 -18.30 -24.46 8.56
C ASP A 165 -18.21 -23.82 9.95
N ASP A 166 -17.64 -22.62 10.03
CA ASP A 166 -17.53 -21.84 11.27
C ASP A 166 -17.82 -20.34 10.99
N PRO A 167 -19.09 -19.93 11.10
CA PRO A 167 -19.52 -18.54 10.87
C PRO A 167 -18.95 -17.53 11.88
N SER A 168 -18.33 -17.98 12.98
CA SER A 168 -17.72 -17.08 13.97
C SER A 168 -16.40 -16.47 13.48
N LYS A 169 -15.76 -17.10 12.48
CA LYS A 169 -14.51 -16.58 11.91
C LYS A 169 -14.74 -15.32 11.10
N GLN A 170 -14.04 -14.26 11.49
CA GLN A 170 -14.21 -12.93 10.92
C GLN A 170 -13.37 -12.71 9.66
N TYR A 171 -13.82 -11.80 8.79
CA TYR A 171 -13.01 -11.28 7.69
C TYR A 171 -11.74 -10.62 8.23
N GLY A 172 -10.59 -10.92 7.63
CA GLY A 172 -9.28 -10.45 8.04
C GLY A 172 -8.56 -11.32 9.07
N SER A 173 -9.06 -12.53 9.34
CA SER A 173 -8.43 -13.48 10.30
C SER A 173 -7.56 -14.56 9.64
N GLY A 174 -7.38 -14.52 8.31
CA GLY A 174 -6.64 -15.53 7.53
C GLY A 174 -5.14 -15.25 7.31
N GLY A 175 -4.60 -14.25 7.99
CA GLY A 175 -3.23 -13.77 7.83
C GLY A 175 -2.13 -14.73 8.28
N LYS A 176 -0.98 -14.71 7.59
CA LYS A 176 0.23 -15.47 7.92
C LYS A 176 1.39 -14.62 8.45
N MET A 177 1.22 -13.29 8.53
CA MET A 177 2.20 -12.37 9.10
C MET A 177 2.07 -12.22 10.63
N LEU A 178 1.49 -13.21 11.31
CA LEU A 178 1.37 -13.21 12.77
C LEU A 178 2.74 -13.04 13.43
N GLY A 179 2.81 -12.22 14.48
CA GLY A 179 4.05 -11.91 15.18
C GLY A 179 4.92 -10.82 14.53
N LYS A 180 4.69 -10.49 13.24
CA LYS A 180 5.37 -9.36 12.60
C LYS A 180 4.79 -8.03 13.09
N ARG A 181 5.61 -7.00 13.16
CA ARG A 181 5.20 -5.63 13.52
C ARG A 181 5.31 -4.69 12.34
N TYR A 182 4.34 -3.81 12.17
CA TYR A 182 4.32 -2.82 11.09
C TYR A 182 4.24 -1.39 11.64
N LEU A 183 5.12 -0.50 11.17
CA LEU A 183 5.11 0.92 11.48
C LEU A 183 4.95 1.74 10.20
N LEU A 184 3.92 2.59 10.17
CA LEU A 184 3.82 3.65 9.17
C LEU A 184 4.44 4.94 9.73
N SER A 185 5.45 5.46 9.03
CA SER A 185 6.15 6.70 9.33
C SER A 185 5.88 7.73 8.23
N LEU A 186 5.25 8.84 8.60
CA LEU A 186 4.73 9.83 7.66
C LEU A 186 5.44 11.17 7.74
N THR A 187 5.56 11.86 6.60
CA THR A 187 5.85 13.30 6.54
C THR A 187 4.68 14.00 5.86
N MET A 188 4.10 15.02 6.50
CA MET A 188 2.94 15.73 5.96
C MET A 188 3.03 17.23 6.23
N ASN A 189 2.41 18.03 5.36
CA ASN A 189 2.31 19.47 5.59
C ASN A 189 1.17 19.84 6.55
N SER A 190 0.21 18.94 6.80
CA SER A 190 -0.82 19.19 7.79
C SER A 190 -0.18 19.51 9.15
N PRO A 191 -0.62 20.57 9.85
CA PRO A 191 -0.15 20.84 11.20
C PRO A 191 -0.71 19.78 12.16
N ARG A 192 0.00 19.54 13.28
CA ARG A 192 -0.43 18.58 14.30
C ARG A 192 -1.86 18.87 14.81
N ALA A 193 -2.21 20.15 14.94
CA ALA A 193 -3.51 20.59 15.41
C ALA A 193 -4.68 20.14 14.52
N ALA A 194 -4.43 19.78 13.25
CA ALA A 194 -5.47 19.28 12.35
C ALA A 194 -6.08 17.93 12.79
N PHE A 195 -5.42 17.22 13.71
CA PHE A 195 -5.82 15.90 14.22
C PHE A 195 -6.18 16.00 15.71
N ASN A 196 -7.08 15.12 16.16
CA ASN A 196 -7.57 15.08 17.55
C ASN A 196 -8.26 16.37 18.05
N ASP A 197 -8.63 17.28 17.16
CA ASP A 197 -9.39 18.49 17.47
C ASP A 197 -10.74 18.48 16.72
N PRO A 198 -11.88 18.27 17.41
CA PRO A 198 -13.20 18.30 16.81
C PRO A 198 -13.59 19.65 16.19
N ALA A 199 -12.94 20.75 16.58
CA ALA A 199 -13.18 22.06 15.99
C ALA A 199 -12.54 22.21 14.60
N GLN A 200 -11.61 21.32 14.21
CA GLN A 200 -10.99 21.33 12.89
C GLN A 200 -11.90 20.74 11.82
N HIS A 201 -12.07 21.49 10.74
CA HIS A 201 -12.97 21.17 9.62
C HIS A 201 -12.67 19.83 8.91
N LEU A 202 -11.40 19.51 8.67
CA LEU A 202 -11.00 18.46 7.73
C LEU A 202 -11.10 17.05 8.32
N HIS A 203 -10.46 16.82 9.46
CA HIS A 203 -10.43 15.51 10.10
C HIS A 203 -11.48 15.34 11.19
N GLN A 204 -12.13 16.43 11.64
CA GLN A 204 -13.28 16.41 12.55
C GLN A 204 -12.99 15.62 13.83
N GLY A 205 -11.84 15.88 14.46
CA GLY A 205 -11.43 15.21 15.70
C GLY A 205 -10.77 13.84 15.52
N ARG A 206 -10.69 13.30 14.29
CA ARG A 206 -9.98 12.03 14.06
C ARG A 206 -8.49 12.14 14.35
N SER A 207 -7.95 11.09 14.95
CA SER A 207 -6.53 10.84 15.13
C SER A 207 -5.83 10.52 13.81
N VAL A 208 -4.49 10.55 13.82
CA VAL A 208 -3.69 10.13 12.65
C VAL A 208 -3.96 8.66 12.32
N ASP A 209 -4.03 7.79 13.33
CA ASP A 209 -4.31 6.37 13.14
C ASP A 209 -5.67 6.12 12.46
N GLU A 210 -6.70 6.88 12.83
CA GLU A 210 -8.02 6.77 12.19
C GLU A 210 -8.02 7.27 10.75
N VAL A 211 -7.31 8.37 10.47
CA VAL A 211 -7.19 8.92 9.11
C VAL A 211 -6.45 7.95 8.19
N PHE A 212 -5.42 7.26 8.68
CA PHE A 212 -4.58 6.33 7.91
C PHE A 212 -4.93 4.85 8.13
N ALA A 213 -6.09 4.54 8.70
CA ALA A 213 -6.51 3.16 8.96
C ALA A 213 -6.53 2.31 7.69
N ALA A 214 -6.97 2.88 6.56
CA ALA A 214 -7.00 2.19 5.27
C ALA A 214 -5.59 1.89 4.72
N ASN A 215 -4.60 2.76 4.98
CA ASN A 215 -3.21 2.61 4.52
C ASN A 215 -2.47 1.47 5.23
N THR A 216 -2.91 1.11 6.44
CA THR A 216 -2.31 0.05 7.26
C THR A 216 -3.13 -1.24 7.26
N ALA A 217 -4.38 -1.18 6.76
CA ALA A 217 -5.32 -2.29 6.78
C ALA A 217 -4.80 -3.54 6.04
N ASN A 218 -4.02 -3.39 4.97
CA ASN A 218 -3.43 -4.52 4.24
C ASN A 218 -2.48 -5.34 5.13
N TYR A 219 -1.67 -4.68 5.98
CA TYR A 219 -0.78 -5.38 6.92
C TYR A 219 -1.57 -6.05 8.04
N LYS A 220 -2.59 -5.37 8.57
CA LYS A 220 -3.50 -5.94 9.58
C LYS A 220 -4.26 -7.17 9.03
N PHE A 221 -4.73 -7.09 7.78
CA PHE A 221 -5.42 -8.17 7.08
C PHE A 221 -4.51 -9.39 6.89
N CYS A 222 -3.22 -9.17 6.61
CA CYS A 222 -2.20 -10.21 6.56
C CYS A 222 -1.78 -10.72 7.95
N GLY A 223 -2.29 -10.16 9.05
CA GLY A 223 -2.05 -10.62 10.42
C GLY A 223 -0.90 -9.92 11.16
N ALA A 224 -0.28 -8.89 10.57
CA ALA A 224 0.75 -8.13 11.26
C ALA A 224 0.15 -7.22 12.34
N HIS A 225 0.90 -7.01 13.43
CA HIS A 225 0.55 -6.04 14.45
C HIS A 225 0.95 -4.62 13.99
N VAL A 226 -0.05 -3.82 13.62
CA VAL A 226 0.12 -2.41 13.24
C VAL A 226 0.36 -1.58 14.49
N LEU A 227 1.51 -0.92 14.56
CA LEU A 227 1.88 0.02 15.60
C LEU A 227 1.27 1.41 15.33
N PRO A 228 1.10 2.26 16.36
CA PRO A 228 0.60 3.62 16.17
C PRO A 228 1.40 4.39 15.11
N VAL A 229 0.74 5.17 14.27
CA VAL A 229 1.40 5.91 13.18
C VAL A 229 2.37 6.94 13.76
N PHE A 230 3.57 7.04 13.18
CA PHE A 230 4.50 8.16 13.43
C PHE A 230 4.29 9.23 12.35
N ALA A 231 4.32 10.51 12.74
CA ALA A 231 4.14 11.62 11.81
C ALA A 231 5.05 12.82 12.15
N CYS A 232 5.72 13.32 11.12
CA CYS A 232 6.28 14.67 11.01
C CYS A 232 5.23 15.61 10.43
N PHE A 233 4.96 16.72 11.11
CA PHE A 233 3.89 17.66 10.76
C PHE A 233 4.49 18.98 10.25
N ASP A 234 3.70 19.72 9.47
CA ASP A 234 4.04 21.05 8.94
C ASP A 234 5.42 21.13 8.26
N VAL A 235 5.81 20.06 7.56
CA VAL A 235 7.18 19.88 7.04
C VAL A 235 7.54 20.82 5.87
N ILE A 236 6.58 21.60 5.36
CA ILE A 236 6.82 22.63 4.34
C ILE A 236 6.73 24.02 4.97
N SER A 237 5.67 24.33 5.70
CA SER A 237 5.43 25.69 6.22
C SER A 237 6.26 26.02 7.47
N ALA A 238 6.51 25.05 8.36
CA ALA A 238 7.29 25.22 9.59
C ALA A 238 8.17 23.99 9.89
N PRO A 239 9.21 23.72 9.08
CA PRO A 239 9.98 22.48 9.20
C PRO A 239 10.86 22.43 10.46
N GLU A 240 10.60 21.44 11.32
CA GLU A 240 11.36 21.15 12.54
C GLU A 240 12.21 19.87 12.40
N VAL A 241 13.05 19.80 11.36
CA VAL A 241 13.72 18.55 10.93
C VAL A 241 14.52 17.87 12.04
N LYS A 242 15.25 18.64 12.86
CA LYS A 242 16.06 18.07 13.96
C LYS A 242 15.18 17.47 15.05
N GLN A 243 14.13 18.18 15.45
CA GLN A 243 13.17 17.68 16.44
C GLN A 243 12.45 16.43 15.90
N ASP A 244 12.02 16.45 14.65
CA ASP A 244 11.36 15.31 14.01
C ASP A 244 12.24 14.06 13.96
N MET A 245 13.51 14.21 13.60
CA MET A 245 14.47 13.12 13.63
C MET A 245 14.67 12.58 15.05
N GLN A 246 14.75 13.44 16.06
CA GLN A 246 14.86 12.99 17.44
C GLN A 246 13.61 12.23 17.89
N ARG A 247 12.40 12.73 17.59
CA ARG A 247 11.15 12.03 17.89
C ARG A 247 11.08 10.66 17.21
N LEU A 248 11.63 10.52 16.00
CA LEU A 248 11.70 9.23 15.31
C LEU A 248 12.67 8.28 16.02
N LYS A 249 13.85 8.73 16.43
CA LYS A 249 14.80 7.92 17.24
C LYS A 249 14.17 7.46 18.55
N ASP A 250 13.49 8.36 19.25
CA ASP A 250 12.80 8.06 20.51
C ASP A 250 11.69 7.02 20.27
N ARG A 251 10.94 7.17 19.18
CA ARG A 251 9.91 6.19 18.77
C ARG A 251 10.52 4.82 18.52
N LEU A 252 11.57 4.74 17.71
CA LEU A 252 12.24 3.48 17.40
C LEU A 252 12.83 2.83 18.65
N SER A 253 13.38 3.63 19.58
CA SER A 253 13.91 3.13 20.85
C SER A 253 12.83 2.60 21.77
N LYS A 254 11.68 3.27 21.85
CA LYS A 254 10.54 2.80 22.64
C LYS A 254 9.98 1.46 22.12
N GLU A 255 9.88 1.31 20.80
CA GLU A 255 9.24 0.14 20.18
C GLU A 255 10.20 -1.03 19.98
N PHE A 256 11.48 -0.76 19.71
CA PHE A 256 12.46 -1.75 19.22
C PHE A 256 13.77 -1.76 20.00
N GLY A 257 13.92 -0.91 21.02
CA GLY A 257 15.07 -0.89 21.93
C GLY A 257 15.13 -2.09 22.86
#